data_AF-A0A0M8ZZF3-F1
#
_entry.id   AF-A0A0M8ZZF3-F1
#
_cell.length_a   1.000
_cell.length_b   1.000
_cell.length_c   1.000
_cell.angle_alpha   90.00
_cell.angle_beta   90.00
_cell.angle_gamma   90.00
#
_symmetry.space_group_name_H-M   'P 1'
#
loop_
_entity.id
_entity.type
_entity.pdbx_description
1 polymer ?
#
loop_
_entity_poly.entity_id
_entity_poly.type
_entity_poly.pdbx_seq_one_letter_code
_entity_poly.pdbx_strand_id
1 'polypeptide(L)'
;MMQMNKKGYKELLMQRMFLAIISSITVQFLLVTFLLLITNLNMDYNTWIQNTWAAITSSQMWSYFCVLATVTFFQGIICTKNYSNMPPYSKSRFIKFCGIFTSQNILMGILHVTIGGLLAGLHLSIKGGKYRFLMSECSVIYGICLIEKHYFLLLSGFWSGLYFFLKTSIFHIKYLKFPIISSSKFFRFKAGISSLLPSLMAQCIWPTLYYLIGYYFLGPYCCSTVLFLASAQLESEPLSNIPSLLNLSLIFQLWLYQLIFILAIDSMYLMFEIYLTEWVPFEFKQSSIFSTDESGVTLTEVLSIDKVPIMQHLGYLDLVTIAQKDKARRSVLFTLSQPGGHPYNWNCIVEKCTSLIKKFSDDLNACIKPQEPKLPLCVPSSTITDISVFQKQYIYRMRNLIKEEIPICTEHESDMKKDVDSELHIQKFIKTKWSNFLTYLLSKPLIAYIFGEIEGGKVCHILYNGQTVIWAADAISSLAVLSLTEDSYGIAQKDLSLIINTLLTLKQILDKLQRTNLMTKKQNGDDKFIKQIFHSLRAAAKRSLYRIVTSFEIYIGDLELETTTIEQLHSFLAYRE
;
A
#
# COMPACT_ATOMS: atom_id res chain seq x y z
N MET A 1 2.17 -35.12 5.85
CA MET A 1 1.37 -34.49 6.92
C MET A 1 1.38 -32.95 6.92
N MET A 2 2.07 -32.26 6.00
CA MET A 2 2.25 -30.79 6.01
C MET A 2 1.21 -29.99 5.19
N GLN A 3 0.09 -30.63 4.80
CA GLN A 3 -0.89 -30.06 3.84
C GLN A 3 -2.24 -29.73 4.48
N MET A 4 -2.51 -30.18 5.72
CA MET A 4 -3.77 -29.95 6.42
C MET A 4 -3.83 -28.60 7.18
N ASN A 5 -2.75 -28.14 7.81
CA ASN A 5 -2.73 -26.82 8.51
C ASN A 5 -2.84 -25.58 7.59
N LYS A 6 -2.67 -25.74 6.27
CA LYS A 6 -2.88 -24.64 5.31
C LYS A 6 -4.35 -24.25 5.13
N LYS A 7 -5.30 -25.07 5.59
CA LYS A 7 -6.74 -24.80 5.44
C LYS A 7 -7.24 -23.74 6.43
N GLY A 8 -6.92 -23.84 7.71
CA GLY A 8 -7.52 -23.01 8.76
C GLY A 8 -7.30 -21.50 8.59
N TYR A 9 -6.06 -21.07 8.29
CA TYR A 9 -5.79 -19.63 8.15
C TYR A 9 -6.35 -19.04 6.86
N LYS A 10 -6.40 -19.83 5.78
CA LYS A 10 -7.01 -19.41 4.51
C LYS A 10 -8.51 -19.30 4.65
N GLU A 11 -9.13 -20.23 5.36
CA GLU A 11 -10.56 -20.23 5.64
C GLU A 11 -10.97 -19.01 6.47
N LEU A 12 -10.22 -18.71 7.54
CA LEU A 12 -10.44 -17.50 8.34
C LEU A 12 -10.34 -16.22 7.50
N LEU A 13 -9.31 -16.13 6.64
CA LEU A 13 -9.10 -14.98 5.77
C LEU A 13 -10.23 -14.85 4.72
N MET A 14 -10.63 -15.96 4.11
CA MET A 14 -11.73 -16.01 3.13
C MET A 14 -13.06 -15.63 3.75
N GLN A 15 -13.35 -16.08 4.97
CA GLN A 15 -14.56 -15.72 5.71
C GLN A 15 -14.62 -14.21 5.96
N ARG A 16 -13.50 -13.60 6.39
CA ARG A 16 -13.39 -12.15 6.61
C ARG A 16 -13.61 -11.36 5.33
N MET A 17 -13.00 -11.80 4.23
CA MET A 17 -13.17 -11.18 2.92
C MET A 17 -14.62 -11.27 2.43
N PHE A 18 -15.27 -12.42 2.59
CA PHE A 18 -16.66 -12.61 2.21
C PHE A 18 -17.61 -11.70 3.01
N LEU A 19 -17.41 -11.61 4.32
CA LEU A 19 -18.17 -10.69 5.19
C LEU A 19 -17.95 -9.22 4.81
N ALA A 20 -16.73 -8.84 4.41
CA ALA A 20 -16.44 -7.49 3.92
C ALA A 20 -17.19 -7.18 2.61
N ILE A 21 -17.25 -8.15 1.68
CA ILE A 21 -17.96 -8.00 0.40
C ILE A 21 -19.47 -7.84 0.65
N ILE A 22 -20.08 -8.72 1.45
CA ILE A 22 -21.51 -8.62 1.80
C ILE A 22 -21.80 -7.25 2.44
N SER A 23 -20.98 -6.85 3.41
CA SER A 23 -21.16 -5.57 4.10
C SER A 23 -21.02 -4.38 3.15
N SER A 24 -20.12 -4.46 2.16
CA SER A 24 -19.96 -3.43 1.13
C SER A 24 -21.19 -3.32 0.23
N ILE A 25 -21.77 -4.44 -0.19
CA ILE A 25 -23.00 -4.46 -1.01
C ILE A 25 -24.16 -3.83 -0.22
N THR A 26 -24.29 -4.16 1.07
CA THR A 26 -25.29 -3.55 1.96
C THR A 26 -25.11 -2.04 2.09
N VAL A 27 -23.87 -1.56 2.27
CA VAL A 27 -23.60 -0.12 2.33
C VAL A 27 -23.89 0.57 1.00
N GLN A 28 -23.55 -0.05 -0.13
CA GLN A 28 -23.86 0.49 -1.45
C GLN A 28 -25.37 0.62 -1.67
N PHE A 29 -26.17 -0.36 -1.24
CA PHE A 29 -27.62 -0.24 -1.24
C PHE A 29 -28.08 0.99 -0.44
N LEU A 30 -27.58 1.15 0.80
CA LEU A 30 -27.91 2.31 1.63
C LEU A 30 -27.52 3.64 0.96
N LEU A 31 -26.35 3.72 0.33
CA LEU A 31 -25.92 4.92 -0.40
C LEU A 31 -26.83 5.25 -1.60
N VAL A 32 -27.26 4.24 -2.36
CA VAL A 32 -28.19 4.44 -3.48
C VAL A 32 -29.57 4.87 -2.98
N THR A 33 -30.07 4.28 -1.89
CA THR A 33 -31.34 4.72 -1.29
C THR A 33 -31.26 6.16 -0.77
N PHE A 34 -30.12 6.56 -0.19
CA PHE A 34 -29.87 7.92 0.25
C PHE A 34 -29.80 8.91 -0.92
N LEU A 35 -29.18 8.51 -2.05
CA LEU A 35 -29.18 9.30 -3.28
C LEU A 35 -30.61 9.53 -3.80
N LEU A 36 -31.45 8.50 -3.83
CA LEU A 36 -32.86 8.63 -4.23
C LEU A 36 -33.63 9.57 -3.29
N LEU A 37 -33.38 9.46 -1.99
CA LEU A 37 -33.99 10.33 -0.98
C LEU A 37 -33.66 11.81 -1.19
N ILE A 38 -32.38 12.15 -1.44
CA ILE A 38 -31.95 13.54 -1.71
C ILE A 38 -32.54 14.07 -3.01
N THR A 39 -32.55 13.25 -4.06
CA THR A 39 -32.91 13.72 -5.41
C THR A 39 -34.41 13.82 -5.64
N ASN A 40 -35.21 13.07 -4.89
CA ASN A 40 -36.67 13.18 -4.90
C ASN A 40 -37.21 14.19 -3.89
N LEU A 41 -36.34 14.97 -3.23
CA LEU A 41 -36.74 15.91 -2.18
C LEU A 41 -37.83 16.85 -2.70
N ASN A 42 -38.99 16.76 -2.05
CA ASN A 42 -40.17 17.56 -2.35
C ASN A 42 -40.65 18.26 -1.08
N MET A 43 -41.39 19.35 -1.21
CA MET A 43 -41.94 20.09 -0.07
C MET A 43 -42.96 19.26 0.73
N ASP A 44 -43.66 18.35 0.05
CA ASP A 44 -44.63 17.44 0.66
C ASP A 44 -43.96 16.16 1.17
N TYR A 45 -43.77 16.05 2.49
CA TYR A 45 -43.06 14.92 3.10
C TYR A 45 -43.69 13.55 2.79
N ASN A 46 -45.02 13.48 2.71
CA ASN A 46 -45.72 12.21 2.50
C ASN A 46 -45.55 11.70 1.06
N THR A 47 -45.69 12.59 0.07
CA THR A 47 -45.49 12.23 -1.34
C THR A 47 -44.01 11.96 -1.62
N TRP A 48 -43.10 12.68 -0.97
CA TRP A 48 -41.66 12.44 -1.03
C TRP A 48 -41.28 11.02 -0.59
N ILE A 49 -41.76 10.59 0.59
CA ILE A 49 -41.49 9.26 1.12
C ILE A 49 -42.15 8.19 0.26
N GLN A 50 -43.42 8.38 -0.14
CA GLN A 50 -44.13 7.44 -1.01
C GLN A 50 -43.45 7.26 -2.36
N ASN A 51 -43.03 8.35 -3.02
CA ASN A 51 -42.31 8.29 -4.30
C ASN A 51 -40.94 7.61 -4.16
N THR A 52 -40.23 7.89 -3.07
CA THR A 52 -38.94 7.24 -2.79
C THR A 52 -39.12 5.75 -2.49
N TRP A 53 -40.14 5.37 -1.73
CA TRP A 53 -40.46 3.98 -1.44
C TRP A 53 -40.90 3.20 -2.68
N ALA A 54 -41.75 3.81 -3.52
CA ALA A 54 -42.16 3.23 -4.80
C ALA A 54 -40.96 3.05 -5.75
N ALA A 55 -40.04 4.01 -5.78
CA ALA A 55 -38.80 3.90 -6.53
C ALA A 55 -37.90 2.75 -6.04
N ILE A 56 -37.73 2.61 -4.72
CA ILE A 56 -36.92 1.54 -4.11
C ILE A 56 -37.52 0.16 -4.35
N THR A 57 -38.84 0.03 -4.30
CA THR A 57 -39.56 -1.24 -4.49
C THR A 57 -39.77 -1.61 -5.97
N SER A 58 -39.42 -0.73 -6.90
CA SER A 58 -39.57 -0.99 -8.34
C SER A 58 -38.69 -2.14 -8.82
N SER A 59 -39.21 -2.97 -9.74
CA SER A 59 -38.45 -4.08 -10.34
C SER A 59 -37.20 -3.60 -11.09
N GLN A 60 -37.26 -2.38 -11.65
CA GLN A 60 -36.15 -1.74 -12.33
C GLN A 60 -35.00 -1.40 -11.36
N MET A 61 -35.29 -0.88 -10.18
CA MET A 61 -34.28 -0.66 -9.14
C MET A 61 -33.55 -1.95 -8.78
N TRP A 62 -34.29 -3.03 -8.55
CA TRP A 62 -33.71 -4.33 -8.21
C TRP A 62 -32.88 -4.93 -9.34
N SER A 63 -33.29 -4.81 -10.60
CA SER A 63 -32.50 -5.33 -11.72
C SER A 63 -31.14 -4.63 -11.86
N TYR A 64 -31.12 -3.29 -11.81
CA TYR A 64 -29.87 -2.53 -11.83
C TYR A 64 -29.01 -2.80 -10.58
N PHE A 65 -29.64 -2.92 -9.40
CA PHE A 65 -28.93 -3.23 -8.17
C PHE A 65 -28.32 -4.64 -8.19
N CYS A 66 -29.00 -5.65 -8.73
CA CYS A 66 -28.44 -7.01 -8.90
C CYS A 66 -27.19 -7.00 -9.79
N VAL A 67 -27.20 -6.22 -10.89
CA VAL A 67 -26.02 -6.04 -11.74
C VAL A 67 -24.91 -5.32 -10.97
N LEU A 68 -25.23 -4.24 -10.25
CA LEU A 68 -24.26 -3.51 -9.42
C LEU A 68 -23.65 -4.40 -8.33
N ALA A 69 -24.46 -5.21 -7.64
CA ALA A 69 -24.02 -6.17 -6.62
C ALA A 69 -23.09 -7.23 -7.21
N THR A 70 -23.37 -7.70 -8.42
CA THR A 70 -22.51 -8.67 -9.13
C THR A 70 -21.15 -8.07 -9.47
N VAL A 71 -21.13 -6.85 -10.03
CA VAL A 71 -19.89 -6.15 -10.38
C VAL A 71 -19.05 -5.84 -9.15
N THR A 72 -19.68 -5.43 -8.05
CA THR A 72 -19.02 -5.11 -6.78
C THR A 72 -18.52 -6.36 -6.06
N PHE A 73 -19.20 -7.50 -6.21
CA PHE A 73 -18.70 -8.81 -5.79
C PHE A 73 -17.40 -9.17 -6.52
N PHE A 74 -17.36 -9.05 -7.86
CA PHE A 74 -16.14 -9.28 -8.63
C PHE A 74 -15.01 -8.31 -8.27
N GLN A 75 -15.33 -7.03 -8.05
CA GLN A 75 -14.38 -6.05 -7.55
C GLN A 75 -13.82 -6.47 -6.17
N GLY A 76 -14.66 -6.97 -5.28
CA GLY A 76 -14.28 -7.49 -3.97
C GLY A 76 -13.31 -8.67 -4.03
N ILE A 77 -13.49 -9.59 -4.99
CA ILE A 77 -12.58 -10.71 -5.22
C ILE A 77 -11.19 -10.23 -5.67
N ILE A 78 -11.12 -9.24 -6.55
CA ILE A 78 -9.83 -8.71 -7.00
C ILE A 78 -9.17 -7.87 -5.89
N CYS A 79 -9.95 -7.11 -5.12
CA CYS A 79 -9.47 -6.42 -3.92
C CYS A 79 -8.85 -7.40 -2.91
N THR A 80 -9.49 -8.55 -2.68
CA THR A 80 -8.97 -9.64 -1.85
C THR A 80 -7.57 -10.09 -2.29
N LYS A 81 -7.37 -10.27 -3.59
CA LYS A 81 -6.06 -10.64 -4.15
C LYS A 81 -5.02 -9.54 -3.93
N ASN A 82 -5.42 -8.28 -4.06
CA ASN A 82 -4.55 -7.13 -3.86
C ASN A 82 -4.12 -6.97 -2.38
N TYR A 83 -5.03 -7.22 -1.42
CA TYR A 83 -4.70 -7.17 0.01
C TYR A 83 -3.87 -8.36 0.48
N SER A 84 -4.06 -9.53 -0.14
CA SER A 84 -3.31 -10.74 0.23
C SER A 84 -1.83 -10.68 -0.17
N ASN A 85 -1.50 -9.88 -1.19
CA ASN A 85 -0.14 -9.77 -1.73
C ASN A 85 0.55 -8.51 -1.19
N MET A 86 1.84 -8.61 -0.91
CA MET A 86 2.64 -7.44 -0.56
C MET A 86 2.75 -6.50 -1.77
N PRO A 87 2.59 -5.17 -1.60
CA PRO A 87 2.74 -4.23 -2.71
C PRO A 87 4.18 -4.29 -3.26
N PRO A 88 4.35 -4.44 -4.59
CA PRO A 88 5.67 -4.53 -5.20
C PRO A 88 6.42 -3.20 -5.07
N TYR A 89 7.71 -3.28 -4.71
CA TYR A 89 8.57 -2.11 -4.68
C TYR A 89 8.79 -1.56 -6.10
N SER A 90 8.30 -0.35 -6.35
CA SER A 90 8.49 0.34 -7.63
C SER A 90 9.75 1.19 -7.58
N LYS A 91 10.77 0.81 -8.37
CA LYS A 91 12.06 1.51 -8.40
C LYS A 91 11.94 2.93 -8.97
N SER A 92 11.20 3.10 -10.06
CA SER A 92 11.06 4.37 -10.77
C SER A 92 9.60 4.76 -11.00
N ARG A 93 9.36 6.05 -11.30
CA ARG A 93 8.02 6.56 -11.63
C ARG A 93 7.48 5.94 -12.91
N PHE A 94 8.36 5.66 -13.88
CA PHE A 94 8.00 4.93 -15.09
C PHE A 94 7.50 3.52 -14.80
N ILE A 95 8.15 2.76 -13.91
CA ILE A 95 7.67 1.44 -13.51
C ILE A 95 6.30 1.54 -12.83
N LYS A 96 6.07 2.59 -12.01
CA LYS A 96 4.76 2.86 -11.43
C LYS A 96 3.70 3.10 -12.51
N PHE A 97 4.03 3.86 -13.55
CA PHE A 97 3.17 4.10 -14.70
C PHE A 97 2.90 2.82 -15.51
N CYS A 98 3.92 2.02 -15.83
CA CYS A 98 3.75 0.71 -16.47
C CYS A 98 2.91 -0.23 -15.60
N GLY A 99 3.02 -0.13 -14.28
CA GLY A 99 2.21 -0.88 -13.32
C GLY A 99 0.71 -0.65 -13.49
N ILE A 100 0.28 0.51 -13.96
CA ILE A 100 -1.13 0.82 -14.27
C ILE A 100 -1.68 -0.12 -15.36
N PHE A 101 -0.85 -0.47 -16.34
CA PHE A 101 -1.21 -1.33 -17.47
C PHE A 101 -1.06 -2.84 -17.18
N THR A 102 -0.89 -3.23 -15.92
CA THR A 102 -0.96 -4.64 -15.53
C THR A 102 -2.38 -5.17 -15.74
N SER A 103 -2.54 -6.39 -16.27
CA SER A 103 -3.85 -7.01 -16.54
C SER A 103 -4.83 -6.90 -15.35
N GLN A 104 -4.37 -7.10 -14.11
CA GLN A 104 -5.20 -6.98 -12.91
C GLN A 104 -5.65 -5.54 -12.63
N ASN A 105 -4.79 -4.54 -12.87
CA ASN A 105 -5.12 -3.14 -12.67
C ASN A 105 -6.05 -2.63 -13.76
N ILE A 106 -5.86 -3.04 -15.02
CA ILE A 106 -6.79 -2.76 -16.11
C ILE A 106 -8.17 -3.34 -15.80
N LEU A 107 -8.23 -4.60 -15.35
CA LEU A 107 -9.49 -5.23 -14.95
C LEU A 107 -10.16 -4.45 -13.81
N MET A 108 -9.40 -4.02 -12.80
CA MET A 108 -9.93 -3.13 -11.76
C MET A 108 -10.44 -1.80 -12.33
N GLY A 109 -9.72 -1.17 -13.26
CA GLY A 109 -10.13 0.07 -13.90
C GLY A 109 -11.45 -0.08 -14.64
N ILE A 110 -11.61 -1.15 -15.43
CA ILE A 110 -12.87 -1.50 -16.10
C ILE A 110 -14.00 -1.63 -15.09
N LEU A 111 -13.78 -2.35 -13.99
CA LEU A 111 -14.81 -2.49 -12.95
C LEU A 111 -15.20 -1.15 -12.32
N HIS A 112 -14.26 -0.27 -11.98
CA HIS A 112 -14.58 1.06 -11.45
C HIS A 112 -15.40 1.90 -12.45
N VAL A 113 -15.03 1.87 -13.73
CA VAL A 113 -15.76 2.57 -14.81
C VAL A 113 -17.19 2.01 -14.95
N THR A 114 -17.36 0.69 -14.94
CA THR A 114 -18.68 0.06 -15.00
C THR A 114 -19.55 0.39 -13.78
N ILE A 115 -18.98 0.42 -12.57
CA ILE A 115 -19.72 0.81 -11.35
C ILE A 115 -20.19 2.25 -11.41
N GLY A 116 -19.33 3.17 -11.86
CA GLY A 116 -19.70 4.58 -12.01
C GLY A 116 -20.83 4.77 -13.03
N GLY A 117 -20.75 4.08 -14.17
CA GLY A 117 -21.82 4.07 -15.18
C GLY A 117 -23.13 3.45 -14.68
N LEU A 118 -23.07 2.31 -14.00
CA LEU A 118 -24.25 1.65 -13.42
C LEU A 118 -24.93 2.49 -12.35
N LEU A 119 -24.16 3.17 -11.49
CA LEU A 119 -24.69 4.03 -10.44
C LEU A 119 -25.42 5.25 -11.03
N ALA A 120 -24.81 5.92 -12.01
CA ALA A 120 -25.45 7.03 -12.73
C ALA A 120 -26.68 6.56 -13.53
N GLY A 121 -26.55 5.43 -14.24
CA GLY A 121 -27.62 4.85 -15.05
C GLY A 121 -28.83 4.41 -14.21
N LEU A 122 -28.60 3.77 -13.06
CA LEU A 122 -29.64 3.39 -12.11
C LEU A 122 -30.44 4.62 -11.68
N HIS A 123 -29.75 5.70 -11.28
CA HIS A 123 -30.42 6.91 -10.82
C HIS A 123 -31.25 7.56 -11.94
N LEU A 124 -30.67 7.72 -13.13
CA LEU A 124 -31.34 8.31 -14.29
C LEU A 124 -32.58 7.51 -14.72
N SER A 125 -32.46 6.18 -14.67
CA SER A 125 -33.55 5.27 -15.01
C SER A 125 -34.76 5.42 -14.08
N ILE A 126 -34.54 5.75 -12.81
CA ILE A 126 -35.58 5.85 -11.77
C ILE A 126 -36.17 7.27 -11.70
N LYS A 127 -35.37 8.31 -11.96
CA LYS A 127 -35.78 9.72 -11.88
C LYS A 127 -36.99 10.07 -12.77
N GLY A 128 -37.29 9.24 -13.77
CA GLY A 128 -38.48 9.38 -14.61
C GLY A 128 -38.47 10.63 -15.51
N GLY A 129 -39.51 10.77 -16.33
CA GLY A 129 -39.66 11.91 -17.26
C GLY A 129 -38.62 11.94 -18.39
N LYS A 130 -38.20 13.16 -18.78
CA LYS A 130 -37.23 13.40 -19.89
C LYS A 130 -35.85 12.78 -19.66
N TYR A 131 -35.55 12.21 -18.51
CA TYR A 131 -34.24 11.59 -18.23
C TYR A 131 -34.29 10.06 -18.19
N ARG A 132 -35.45 9.45 -18.47
CA ARG A 132 -35.65 7.99 -18.32
C ARG A 132 -34.92 7.18 -19.39
N PHE A 133 -34.92 7.67 -20.62
CA PHE A 133 -34.34 6.98 -21.76
C PHE A 133 -33.24 7.84 -22.39
N LEU A 134 -32.18 7.18 -22.86
CA LEU A 134 -31.12 7.84 -23.64
C LEU A 134 -31.67 8.43 -24.94
N MET A 135 -32.62 7.71 -25.55
CA MET A 135 -33.30 8.11 -26.77
C MET A 135 -34.82 8.07 -26.57
N SER A 136 -35.51 9.05 -27.14
CA SER A 136 -36.98 9.13 -27.16
C SER A 136 -37.46 9.42 -28.57
N GLU A 137 -38.74 9.15 -28.84
CA GLU A 137 -39.38 9.68 -30.05
C GLU A 137 -39.36 11.21 -29.99
N CYS A 138 -38.90 11.84 -31.07
CA CYS A 138 -38.86 13.29 -31.17
C CYS A 138 -40.28 13.86 -31.18
N SER A 139 -40.54 14.94 -30.44
CA SER A 139 -41.85 15.60 -30.43
C SER A 139 -42.14 16.43 -31.68
N VAL A 140 -41.11 16.83 -32.46
CA VAL A 140 -41.23 17.78 -33.57
C VAL A 140 -40.91 17.18 -34.95
N ILE A 141 -40.07 16.14 -35.02
CA ILE A 141 -39.62 15.51 -36.29
C ILE A 141 -39.89 14.01 -36.22
N TYR A 142 -40.28 13.35 -37.30
CA TYR A 142 -40.36 11.89 -37.31
C TYR A 142 -38.96 11.28 -37.16
N GLY A 143 -38.69 10.64 -36.02
CA GLY A 143 -37.41 9.98 -35.77
C GLY A 143 -37.09 9.75 -34.29
N ILE A 144 -35.92 9.17 -34.06
CA ILE A 144 -35.36 8.92 -32.74
C ILE A 144 -34.48 10.12 -32.36
N CYS A 145 -34.75 10.73 -31.20
CA CYS A 145 -34.01 11.86 -30.67
C CYS A 145 -33.13 11.46 -29.49
N LEU A 146 -31.90 11.97 -29.46
CA LEU A 146 -30.98 11.79 -28.33
C LEU A 146 -31.22 12.86 -27.26
N ILE A 147 -31.44 12.44 -26.02
CA ILE A 147 -31.55 13.38 -24.89
C ILE A 147 -30.15 13.69 -24.36
N GLU A 148 -29.59 14.82 -24.79
CA GLU A 148 -28.20 15.19 -24.46
C GLU A 148 -27.94 15.29 -22.96
N LYS A 149 -28.91 15.77 -22.16
CA LYS A 149 -28.73 15.86 -20.70
C LYS A 149 -28.63 14.49 -20.01
N HIS A 150 -29.35 13.48 -20.51
CA HIS A 150 -29.21 12.10 -20.02
C HIS A 150 -27.84 11.54 -20.40
N TYR A 151 -27.44 11.72 -21.67
CA TYR A 151 -26.13 11.31 -22.17
C TYR A 151 -24.98 11.93 -21.36
N PHE A 152 -25.05 13.25 -21.11
CA PHE A 152 -24.08 13.99 -20.32
C PHE A 152 -23.96 13.47 -18.88
N LEU A 153 -25.08 13.20 -18.21
CA LEU A 153 -25.08 12.67 -16.84
C LEU A 153 -24.57 11.23 -16.78
N LEU A 154 -24.94 10.39 -17.75
CA LEU A 154 -24.47 9.01 -17.84
C LEU A 154 -22.95 8.93 -18.08
N LEU A 155 -22.43 9.75 -19.01
CA LEU A 155 -21.01 9.83 -19.31
C LEU A 155 -20.18 10.31 -18.10
N SER A 156 -20.77 11.17 -17.25
CA SER A 156 -20.13 11.60 -16.01
C SER A 156 -19.90 10.44 -15.02
N GLY A 157 -20.81 9.45 -15.00
CA GLY A 157 -20.66 8.23 -14.21
C GLY A 157 -19.43 7.42 -14.63
N PHE A 158 -19.25 7.20 -15.93
CA PHE A 158 -18.07 6.51 -16.47
C PHE A 158 -16.78 7.30 -16.20
N TRP A 159 -16.81 8.62 -16.35
CA TRP A 159 -15.69 9.50 -16.02
C TRP A 159 -15.28 9.39 -14.54
N SER A 160 -16.25 9.30 -13.63
CA SER A 160 -15.99 9.14 -12.18
C SER A 160 -15.08 7.94 -11.92
N GLY A 161 -15.39 6.79 -12.54
CA GLY A 161 -14.61 5.58 -12.41
C GLY A 161 -13.21 5.67 -13.02
N LEU A 162 -13.10 6.31 -14.20
CA LEU A 162 -11.82 6.51 -14.87
C LEU A 162 -10.90 7.44 -14.06
N TYR A 163 -11.43 8.57 -13.62
CA TYR A 163 -10.70 9.55 -12.82
C TYR A 163 -10.20 8.92 -11.52
N PHE A 164 -11.06 8.19 -10.81
CA PHE A 164 -10.67 7.51 -9.58
C PHE A 164 -9.59 6.46 -9.84
N PHE A 165 -9.73 5.63 -10.88
CA PHE A 165 -8.72 4.64 -11.23
C PHE A 165 -7.35 5.27 -11.52
N LEU A 166 -7.31 6.34 -12.32
CA LEU A 166 -6.07 7.06 -12.63
C LEU A 166 -5.45 7.68 -11.38
N LYS A 167 -6.27 8.36 -10.56
CA LYS A 167 -5.82 8.98 -9.30
C LYS A 167 -5.26 7.93 -8.34
N THR A 168 -5.97 6.83 -8.12
CA THR A 168 -5.54 5.76 -7.22
C THR A 168 -4.29 5.05 -7.73
N SER A 169 -4.21 4.73 -9.01
CA SER A 169 -3.06 4.00 -9.56
C SER A 169 -1.77 4.83 -9.58
N ILE A 170 -1.88 6.15 -9.79
CA ILE A 170 -0.73 7.05 -9.82
C ILE A 170 -0.30 7.47 -8.41
N PHE A 171 -1.26 7.73 -7.51
CA PHE A 171 -0.96 8.41 -6.24
C PHE A 171 -1.13 7.55 -4.99
N HIS A 172 -1.89 6.46 -5.05
CA HIS A 172 -2.33 5.78 -3.83
C HIS A 172 -1.76 4.37 -3.72
N ILE A 173 -0.93 4.16 -2.70
CA ILE A 173 -0.60 2.80 -2.27
C ILE A 173 -1.70 2.37 -1.28
N LYS A 174 -2.24 1.17 -1.45
CA LYS A 174 -3.26 0.62 -0.54
C LYS A 174 -2.55 -0.03 0.63
N TYR A 175 -2.83 0.42 1.85
CA TYR A 175 -2.26 -0.13 3.08
C TYR A 175 -3.36 -0.40 4.09
N LEU A 176 -3.15 -1.43 4.91
CA LEU A 176 -4.05 -1.75 6.01
C LEU A 176 -3.60 -0.96 7.24
N LYS A 177 -4.46 -0.07 7.74
CA LYS A 177 -4.25 0.60 9.01
C LYS A 177 -4.86 -0.23 10.12
N PHE A 178 -4.02 -0.74 11.01
CA PHE A 178 -4.51 -1.42 12.18
C PHE A 178 -5.02 -0.41 13.21
N PRO A 179 -6.19 -0.66 13.83
CA PRO A 179 -6.73 0.22 14.85
C PRO A 179 -5.85 0.15 16.10
N ILE A 180 -5.59 1.32 16.70
CA ILE A 180 -4.92 1.39 18.01
C ILE A 180 -5.89 1.03 19.13
N ILE A 181 -7.19 1.30 18.95
CA ILE A 181 -8.24 1.07 19.94
C ILE A 181 -9.25 0.05 19.40
N SER A 182 -9.48 -1.03 20.16
CA SER A 182 -10.54 -1.99 19.88
C SER A 182 -11.91 -1.34 20.10
N SER A 183 -12.65 -1.13 19.02
CA SER A 183 -14.02 -0.57 19.03
C SER A 183 -14.91 -1.41 18.12
N SER A 184 -16.23 -1.31 18.33
CA SER A 184 -17.19 -2.09 17.53
C SER A 184 -17.11 -1.73 16.04
N LYS A 185 -17.39 -2.70 15.16
CA LYS A 185 -17.30 -2.55 13.71
C LYS A 185 -18.13 -1.36 13.20
N PHE A 186 -19.35 -1.22 13.72
CA PHE A 186 -20.24 -0.11 13.37
C PHE A 186 -19.69 1.25 13.80
N PHE A 187 -19.14 1.35 15.03
CA PHE A 187 -18.57 2.62 15.49
C PHE A 187 -17.34 3.01 14.67
N ARG A 188 -16.48 2.05 14.33
CA ARG A 188 -15.33 2.27 13.43
C ARG A 188 -15.77 2.72 12.05
N PHE A 189 -16.78 2.07 11.49
CA PHE A 189 -17.33 2.45 10.19
C PHE A 189 -17.91 3.87 10.22
N LYS A 190 -18.76 4.18 11.20
CA LYS A 190 -19.37 5.50 11.38
C LYS A 190 -18.32 6.59 11.57
N ALA A 191 -17.33 6.37 12.44
CA ALA A 191 -16.24 7.32 12.68
C ALA A 191 -15.38 7.51 11.42
N GLY A 192 -15.08 6.41 10.70
CA GLY A 192 -14.33 6.45 9.44
C GLY A 192 -15.05 7.28 8.38
N ILE A 193 -16.31 6.97 8.08
CA ILE A 193 -17.13 7.72 7.12
C ILE A 193 -17.29 9.19 7.55
N SER A 194 -17.59 9.45 8.83
CA SER A 194 -17.74 10.82 9.34
C SER A 194 -16.45 11.64 9.21
N SER A 195 -15.29 11.02 9.35
CA SER A 195 -13.99 11.68 9.18
C SER A 195 -13.63 11.89 7.70
N LEU A 196 -14.07 10.99 6.81
CA LEU A 196 -13.79 11.04 5.38
C LEU A 196 -14.70 12.04 4.67
N LEU A 197 -15.98 12.12 5.04
CA LEU A 197 -17.02 12.85 4.30
C LEU A 197 -16.65 14.31 3.97
N PRO A 198 -16.16 15.15 4.92
CA PRO A 198 -15.82 16.54 4.60
C PRO A 198 -14.66 16.65 3.59
N SER A 199 -13.67 15.75 3.70
CA SER A 199 -12.55 15.71 2.76
C SER A 199 -13.01 15.27 1.37
N LEU A 200 -13.88 14.26 1.29
CA LEU A 200 -14.40 13.76 0.02
C LEU A 200 -15.25 14.80 -0.70
N MET A 201 -16.11 15.52 0.02
CA MET A 201 -16.93 16.61 -0.55
C MET A 201 -16.07 17.65 -1.27
N ALA A 202 -14.95 18.07 -0.66
CA ALA A 202 -14.00 18.99 -1.29
C ALA A 202 -13.24 18.34 -2.47
N GLN A 203 -12.84 17.07 -2.33
CA GLN A 203 -12.13 16.36 -3.39
C GLN A 203 -12.98 16.11 -4.65
N CYS A 204 -14.31 16.03 -4.53
CA CYS A 204 -15.24 15.83 -5.65
C CYS A 204 -15.38 17.06 -6.58
N ILE A 205 -14.92 18.23 -6.16
CA ILE A 205 -14.95 19.45 -6.98
C ILE A 205 -14.05 19.29 -8.21
N TRP A 206 -12.85 18.73 -8.03
CA TRP A 206 -11.88 18.53 -9.11
C TRP A 206 -12.35 17.60 -10.25
N PRO A 207 -12.83 16.36 -9.99
CA PRO A 207 -13.34 15.51 -11.07
C PRO A 207 -14.53 16.14 -11.79
N THR A 208 -15.38 16.88 -11.07
CA THR A 208 -16.50 17.62 -11.67
C THR A 208 -16.00 18.71 -12.62
N LEU A 209 -15.01 19.50 -12.18
CA LEU A 209 -14.42 20.57 -12.98
C LEU A 209 -13.68 20.02 -14.21
N TYR A 210 -12.89 18.96 -14.05
CA TYR A 210 -12.21 18.33 -15.19
C TYR A 210 -13.19 17.73 -16.19
N TYR A 211 -14.30 17.17 -15.71
CA TYR A 211 -15.36 16.67 -16.59
C TYR A 211 -16.02 17.78 -17.40
N LEU A 212 -16.38 18.90 -16.75
CA LEU A 212 -16.99 20.05 -17.42
C LEU A 212 -16.07 20.62 -18.51
N ILE A 213 -14.78 20.79 -18.20
CA ILE A 213 -13.78 21.25 -19.18
C ILE A 213 -13.64 20.23 -20.32
N GLY A 214 -13.51 18.94 -19.99
CA GLY A 214 -13.37 17.89 -21.00
C GLY A 214 -14.59 17.80 -21.93
N TYR A 215 -15.80 17.89 -21.38
CA TYR A 215 -17.03 17.86 -22.15
C TYR A 215 -17.21 19.12 -23.01
N TYR A 216 -16.78 20.29 -22.54
CA TYR A 216 -16.81 21.50 -23.36
C TYR A 216 -15.99 21.35 -24.65
N PHE A 217 -14.80 20.74 -24.58
CA PHE A 217 -13.92 20.57 -25.74
C PHE A 217 -14.27 19.34 -26.60
N LEU A 218 -14.55 18.18 -25.98
CA LEU A 218 -14.75 16.91 -26.71
C LEU A 218 -16.22 16.52 -26.85
N GLY A 219 -17.11 17.06 -26.04
CA GLY A 219 -18.54 16.70 -25.98
C GLY A 219 -19.25 16.78 -27.33
N PRO A 220 -19.14 17.89 -28.09
CA PRO A 220 -19.80 18.00 -29.39
C PRO A 220 -19.36 16.91 -30.38
N TYR A 221 -18.08 16.57 -30.40
CA TYR A 221 -17.52 15.52 -31.26
C TYR A 221 -18.02 14.12 -30.84
N CYS A 222 -18.07 13.85 -29.53
CA CYS A 222 -18.63 12.60 -29.03
C CYS A 222 -20.14 12.51 -29.35
N CYS A 223 -20.90 13.58 -29.13
CA CYS A 223 -22.33 13.65 -29.44
C CYS A 223 -22.60 13.44 -30.94
N SER A 224 -21.84 14.09 -31.84
CA SER A 224 -22.01 13.92 -33.29
C SER A 224 -21.73 12.49 -33.73
N THR A 225 -20.74 11.84 -33.13
CA THR A 225 -20.39 10.44 -33.44
C THR A 225 -21.52 9.48 -33.02
N VAL A 226 -22.11 9.70 -31.84
CA VAL A 226 -23.25 8.89 -31.36
C VAL A 226 -24.50 9.12 -32.21
N LEU A 227 -24.79 10.37 -32.58
CA LEU A 227 -25.91 10.71 -33.46
C LEU A 227 -25.77 10.05 -34.83
N PHE A 228 -24.56 10.04 -35.40
CA PHE A 228 -24.26 9.35 -36.66
C PHE A 228 -24.46 7.83 -36.55
N LEU A 229 -23.91 7.19 -35.51
CA LEU A 229 -24.05 5.74 -35.29
C LEU A 229 -25.50 5.32 -35.05
N ALA A 230 -26.25 6.13 -34.31
CA ALA A 230 -27.64 5.83 -33.95
C ALA A 230 -28.66 6.27 -35.00
N SER A 231 -28.23 6.94 -36.09
CA SER A 231 -29.13 7.60 -37.05
C SER A 231 -30.17 8.49 -36.35
N ALA A 232 -29.76 9.17 -35.28
CA ALA A 232 -30.63 9.94 -34.40
C ALA A 232 -30.42 11.45 -34.60
N GLN A 233 -31.42 12.25 -34.21
CA GLN A 233 -31.39 13.71 -34.30
C GLN A 233 -31.33 14.35 -32.89
N LEU A 234 -30.91 15.61 -32.81
CA LEU A 234 -30.86 16.36 -31.55
C LEU A 234 -32.12 17.23 -31.42
N GLU A 235 -32.92 17.00 -30.37
CA GLU A 235 -34.21 17.69 -30.19
C GLU A 235 -34.09 19.09 -29.55
N SER A 236 -33.02 19.33 -28.79
CA SER A 236 -32.86 20.55 -27.99
C SER A 236 -31.61 21.35 -28.38
N GLU A 237 -31.54 22.62 -27.96
CA GLU A 237 -30.29 23.39 -28.04
C GLU A 237 -29.11 22.60 -27.45
N PRO A 238 -27.94 22.63 -28.11
CA PRO A 238 -26.81 21.83 -27.71
C PRO A 238 -26.30 22.28 -26.33
N LEU A 239 -26.02 21.31 -25.47
CA LEU A 239 -25.47 21.51 -24.13
C LEU A 239 -24.04 22.10 -24.16
N SER A 240 -23.43 22.19 -25.35
CA SER A 240 -22.16 22.88 -25.60
C SER A 240 -22.22 24.39 -25.37
N ASN A 241 -23.42 24.97 -25.30
CA ASN A 241 -23.58 26.38 -24.94
C ASN A 241 -23.15 26.60 -23.47
N ILE A 242 -22.19 27.50 -23.24
CA ILE A 242 -21.66 27.86 -21.90
C ILE A 242 -22.77 28.06 -20.84
N PRO A 243 -23.85 28.83 -21.07
CA PRO A 243 -24.90 29.01 -20.05
C PRO A 243 -25.70 27.74 -19.76
N SER A 244 -25.83 26.84 -20.75
CA SER A 244 -26.54 25.56 -20.61
C SER A 244 -25.70 24.54 -19.82
N LEU A 245 -24.39 24.50 -20.09
CA LEU A 245 -23.42 23.67 -19.36
C LEU A 245 -23.24 24.10 -17.90
N LEU A 246 -23.28 25.42 -17.63
CA LEU A 246 -23.12 25.99 -16.29
C LEU A 246 -24.42 26.05 -15.47
N ASN A 247 -25.43 25.26 -15.84
CA ASN A 247 -26.66 25.17 -15.06
C ASN A 247 -26.36 24.59 -13.66
N LEU A 248 -26.69 25.36 -12.61
CA LEU A 248 -26.43 24.99 -11.22
C LEU A 248 -27.07 23.66 -10.82
N SER A 249 -28.26 23.34 -11.33
CA SER A 249 -28.94 22.07 -11.04
C SER A 249 -28.18 20.88 -11.63
N LEU A 250 -27.64 21.05 -12.83
CA LEU A 250 -26.85 20.03 -13.54
C LEU A 250 -25.50 19.81 -12.82
N ILE A 251 -24.80 20.90 -12.47
CA ILE A 251 -23.53 20.86 -11.72
C ILE A 251 -23.73 20.20 -10.36
N PHE A 252 -24.82 20.49 -9.67
CA PHE A 252 -25.12 19.84 -8.38
C PHE A 252 -25.32 18.33 -8.56
N GLN A 253 -26.05 17.89 -9.59
CA GLN A 253 -26.25 16.46 -9.89
C GLN A 253 -24.94 15.75 -10.24
N LEU A 254 -24.10 16.39 -11.05
CA LEU A 254 -22.75 15.92 -11.36
C LEU A 254 -21.93 15.70 -10.08
N TRP A 255 -21.83 16.73 -9.25
CA TRP A 255 -21.07 16.68 -8.01
C TRP A 255 -21.61 15.61 -7.06
N LEU A 256 -22.93 15.46 -6.97
CA LEU A 256 -23.61 14.44 -6.18
C LEU A 256 -23.26 13.02 -6.67
N TYR A 257 -23.25 12.78 -7.99
CA TYR A 257 -22.86 11.48 -8.54
C TYR A 257 -21.39 11.16 -8.29
N GLN A 258 -20.49 12.15 -8.45
CA GLN A 258 -19.08 11.99 -8.09
C GLN A 258 -18.92 11.64 -6.61
N LEU A 259 -19.67 12.31 -5.73
CA LEU A 259 -19.65 12.07 -4.30
C LEU A 259 -20.13 10.67 -3.94
N ILE A 260 -21.28 10.23 -4.45
CA ILE A 260 -21.80 8.88 -4.15
C ILE A 260 -20.89 7.80 -4.70
N PHE A 261 -20.33 7.98 -5.90
CA PHE A 261 -19.36 7.04 -6.46
C PHE A 261 -18.11 6.91 -5.58
N ILE A 262 -17.47 8.03 -5.24
CA ILE A 262 -16.26 8.03 -4.40
C ILE A 262 -16.57 7.47 -3.01
N LEU A 263 -17.69 7.86 -2.42
CA LEU A 263 -18.14 7.36 -1.11
C LEU A 263 -18.41 5.85 -1.15
N ALA A 264 -18.99 5.31 -2.23
CA ALA A 264 -19.22 3.88 -2.39
C ALA A 264 -17.90 3.08 -2.45
N ILE A 265 -16.90 3.60 -3.17
CA ILE A 265 -15.60 2.94 -3.30
C ILE A 265 -14.78 3.05 -2.00
N ASP A 266 -14.74 4.22 -1.37
CA ASP A 266 -14.02 4.40 -0.10
C ASP A 266 -14.69 3.65 1.05
N SER A 267 -16.02 3.53 1.04
CA SER A 267 -16.75 2.67 1.99
C SER A 267 -16.39 1.20 1.82
N MET A 268 -16.22 0.72 0.58
CA MET A 268 -15.74 -0.63 0.31
C MET A 268 -14.35 -0.83 0.92
N TYR A 269 -13.39 0.06 0.66
CA TYR A 269 -12.04 -0.06 1.22
C TYR A 269 -12.03 -0.01 2.75
N LEU A 270 -12.84 0.86 3.36
CA LEU A 270 -13.01 0.93 4.81
C LEU A 270 -13.58 -0.37 5.38
N MET A 271 -14.55 -1.00 4.70
CA MET A 271 -15.07 -2.30 5.11
C MET A 271 -14.00 -3.40 5.06
N PHE A 272 -13.22 -3.47 3.98
CA PHE A 272 -12.08 -4.39 3.91
C PHE A 272 -11.08 -4.14 5.03
N GLU A 273 -10.75 -2.88 5.33
CA GLU A 273 -9.86 -2.53 6.43
C GLU A 273 -10.42 -3.02 7.79
N ILE A 274 -11.70 -2.77 8.08
CA ILE A 274 -12.33 -3.15 9.36
C ILE A 274 -12.32 -4.68 9.55
N TYR A 275 -12.71 -5.45 8.53
CA TYR A 275 -12.79 -6.91 8.63
C TYR A 275 -11.43 -7.60 8.59
N LEU A 276 -10.44 -7.06 7.87
CA LEU A 276 -9.10 -7.65 7.81
C LEU A 276 -8.23 -7.29 9.01
N THR A 277 -8.49 -6.16 9.68
CA THR A 277 -7.70 -5.68 10.83
C THR A 277 -8.31 -6.02 12.19
N GLU A 278 -9.39 -6.79 12.21
CA GLU A 278 -10.01 -7.25 13.45
C GLU A 278 -9.11 -8.28 14.15
N TRP A 279 -8.88 -8.06 15.44
CA TRP A 279 -8.08 -8.92 16.30
C TRP A 279 -8.66 -10.33 16.40
N VAL A 280 -7.77 -11.33 16.45
CA VAL A 280 -8.09 -12.74 16.61
C VAL A 280 -7.16 -13.33 17.66
N PRO A 281 -7.67 -14.02 18.69
CA PRO A 281 -6.84 -14.82 19.58
C PRO A 281 -6.38 -16.09 18.86
N PHE A 282 -5.07 -16.36 18.85
CA PHE A 282 -4.50 -17.60 18.35
C PHE A 282 -4.07 -18.52 19.49
N GLU A 283 -4.33 -19.81 19.39
CA GLU A 283 -3.97 -20.74 20.44
C GLU A 283 -2.46 -21.01 20.47
N PHE A 284 -1.93 -21.24 21.67
CA PHE A 284 -0.60 -21.81 21.82
C PHE A 284 -0.67 -23.31 21.58
N LYS A 285 0.40 -23.91 21.04
CA LYS A 285 0.49 -25.35 20.90
C LYS A 285 0.57 -25.96 22.31
N GLN A 286 -0.56 -26.43 22.85
CA GLN A 286 -0.57 -27.20 24.08
C GLN A 286 0.06 -28.56 23.81
N SER A 287 1.06 -28.92 24.61
CA SER A 287 1.79 -30.17 24.52
C SER A 287 1.06 -31.32 25.22
N SER A 288 -0.27 -31.33 25.25
CA SER A 288 -1.02 -32.51 25.67
C SER A 288 -1.30 -33.40 24.47
N ILE A 289 -0.64 -34.55 24.41
CA ILE A 289 -0.79 -35.62 23.41
C ILE A 289 -2.27 -36.10 23.25
N PHE A 290 -3.19 -35.64 24.10
CA PHE A 290 -4.57 -36.14 24.22
C PHE A 290 -5.67 -35.25 23.62
N SER A 291 -5.38 -34.05 23.11
CA SER A 291 -6.41 -33.23 22.44
C SER A 291 -6.35 -33.45 20.92
N THR A 292 -7.17 -34.37 20.42
CA THR A 292 -7.30 -34.71 19.00
C THR A 292 -8.18 -33.72 18.22
N ASP A 293 -8.21 -32.45 18.63
CA ASP A 293 -8.90 -31.37 17.93
C ASP A 293 -7.86 -30.42 17.28
N GLU A 294 -7.07 -30.94 16.35
CA GLU A 294 -6.14 -30.16 15.51
C GLU A 294 -6.91 -29.35 14.44
N SER A 295 -7.75 -28.40 14.84
CA SER A 295 -8.42 -27.48 13.90
C SER A 295 -8.08 -25.99 14.10
N GLY A 296 -7.24 -25.66 15.08
CA GLY A 296 -6.82 -24.28 15.36
C GLY A 296 -5.49 -23.90 14.69
N VAL A 297 -5.41 -22.70 14.12
CA VAL A 297 -4.13 -22.12 13.66
C VAL A 297 -3.35 -21.62 14.88
N THR A 298 -2.13 -22.13 15.10
CA THR A 298 -1.31 -21.77 16.26
C THR A 298 -0.60 -20.42 16.09
N LEU A 299 -0.38 -19.69 17.19
CA LEU A 299 0.29 -18.38 17.15
C LEU A 299 1.70 -18.45 16.52
N THR A 300 2.47 -19.48 16.84
CA THR A 300 3.83 -19.69 16.33
C THR A 300 3.85 -19.96 14.83
N GLU A 301 2.84 -20.67 14.31
CA GLU A 301 2.64 -20.85 12.88
C GLU A 301 2.32 -19.51 12.21
N VAL A 302 1.39 -18.72 12.75
CA VAL A 302 0.97 -17.43 12.19
C VAL A 302 2.13 -16.44 12.09
N LEU A 303 2.96 -16.34 13.13
CA LEU A 303 4.14 -15.46 13.14
C LEU A 303 5.17 -15.83 12.05
N SER A 304 5.18 -17.10 11.64
CA SER A 304 6.10 -17.64 10.62
C SER A 304 5.61 -17.49 9.18
N ILE A 305 4.39 -16.97 8.96
CA ILE A 305 3.81 -16.86 7.62
C ILE A 305 4.29 -15.57 6.94
N ASP A 306 5.41 -15.66 6.20
CA ASP A 306 5.89 -14.54 5.38
C ASP A 306 5.06 -14.33 4.10
N LYS A 307 4.35 -15.37 3.64
CA LYS A 307 3.63 -15.36 2.34
C LYS A 307 2.34 -14.54 2.35
N VAL A 308 1.76 -14.30 3.53
CA VAL A 308 0.50 -13.56 3.70
C VAL A 308 0.71 -12.53 4.81
N PRO A 309 1.15 -11.30 4.48
CA PRO A 309 1.51 -10.29 5.46
C PRO A 309 0.41 -10.01 6.49
N ILE A 310 -0.87 -10.06 6.08
CA ILE A 310 -2.03 -9.82 6.95
C ILE A 310 -2.02 -10.77 8.15
N MET A 311 -1.77 -12.07 7.92
CA MET A 311 -1.80 -13.05 9.00
C MET A 311 -0.66 -12.82 9.97
N GLN A 312 0.54 -12.52 9.47
CA GLN A 312 1.68 -12.16 10.30
C GLN A 312 1.37 -10.92 11.16
N HIS A 313 0.72 -9.89 10.59
CA HIS A 313 0.28 -8.72 11.35
C HIS A 313 -0.72 -9.07 12.44
N LEU A 314 -1.72 -9.91 12.16
CA LEU A 314 -2.68 -10.38 13.16
C LEU A 314 -2.00 -11.17 14.28
N GLY A 315 -1.00 -12.00 13.95
CA GLY A 315 -0.21 -12.74 14.93
C GLY A 315 0.57 -11.84 15.88
N TYR A 316 1.26 -10.82 15.35
CA TYR A 316 1.98 -9.85 16.19
C TYR A 316 1.03 -8.94 17.00
N LEU A 317 -0.15 -8.62 16.45
CA LEU A 317 -1.19 -7.90 17.17
C LEU A 317 -1.74 -8.72 18.35
N ASP A 318 -1.93 -10.03 18.15
CA ASP A 318 -2.33 -10.93 19.23
C ASP A 318 -1.22 -11.06 20.27
N LEU A 319 0.04 -11.22 19.84
CA LEU A 319 1.18 -11.32 20.75
C LEU A 319 1.33 -10.10 21.68
N VAL A 320 1.21 -8.89 21.15
CA VAL A 320 1.26 -7.67 22.00
C VAL A 320 0.05 -7.59 22.93
N THR A 321 -1.10 -8.10 22.51
CA THR A 321 -2.31 -8.16 23.34
C THR A 321 -2.14 -9.15 24.50
N ILE A 322 -1.53 -10.32 24.26
CA ILE A 322 -1.15 -11.29 25.30
C ILE A 322 -0.20 -10.64 26.30
N ALA A 323 0.86 -9.99 25.79
CA ALA A 323 1.86 -9.33 26.61
C ALA A 323 1.27 -8.25 27.53
N GLN A 324 0.21 -7.56 27.10
CA GLN A 324 -0.38 -6.45 27.85
C GLN A 324 -1.58 -6.83 28.73
N LYS A 325 -2.43 -7.76 28.28
CA LYS A 325 -3.78 -7.92 28.84
C LYS A 325 -4.10 -9.32 29.38
N ASP A 326 -3.47 -10.38 28.86
CA ASP A 326 -3.91 -11.75 29.15
C ASP A 326 -2.90 -12.54 29.99
N LYS A 327 -3.14 -12.61 31.30
CA LYS A 327 -2.29 -13.34 32.24
C LYS A 327 -2.35 -14.86 32.06
N ALA A 328 -3.52 -15.42 31.73
CA ALA A 328 -3.70 -16.86 31.58
C ALA A 328 -2.95 -17.39 30.36
N ARG A 329 -2.98 -16.64 29.25
CA ARG A 329 -2.21 -17.00 28.05
C ARG A 329 -0.70 -16.81 28.25
N ARG A 330 -0.28 -15.82 29.05
CA ARG A 330 1.14 -15.66 29.43
C ARG A 330 1.66 -16.80 30.30
N SER A 331 0.87 -17.33 31.23
CA SER A 331 1.32 -18.48 32.01
C SER A 331 1.59 -19.69 31.11
N VAL A 332 0.77 -19.92 30.08
CA VAL A 332 1.02 -20.98 29.07
C VAL A 332 2.29 -20.72 28.27
N LEU A 333 2.61 -19.46 27.96
CA LEU A 333 3.84 -19.10 27.26
C LEU A 333 5.10 -19.51 28.03
N PHE A 334 5.10 -19.34 29.36
CA PHE A 334 6.21 -19.70 30.24
C PHE A 334 6.22 -21.17 30.67
N THR A 335 5.33 -22.02 30.14
CA THR A 335 5.35 -23.45 30.45
C THR A 335 6.44 -24.21 29.70
N LEU A 336 6.97 -25.24 30.37
CA LEU A 336 7.85 -26.23 29.76
C LEU A 336 7.03 -27.34 29.10
N SER A 337 7.53 -27.86 27.99
CA SER A 337 6.93 -29.03 27.32
C SER A 337 7.05 -30.30 28.14
N GLN A 338 6.05 -31.18 28.00
CA GLN A 338 6.07 -32.51 28.57
C GLN A 338 5.93 -33.60 27.49
N PRO A 339 6.76 -34.65 27.49
CA PRO A 339 7.99 -34.84 28.26
C PRO A 339 9.17 -34.09 27.61
N GLY A 340 10.06 -33.46 28.40
CA GLY A 340 11.31 -32.87 27.86
C GLY A 340 11.77 -31.57 28.51
N GLY A 341 10.90 -30.86 29.25
CA GLY A 341 11.33 -29.69 30.03
C GLY A 341 11.84 -28.51 29.18
N HIS A 342 11.52 -28.47 27.88
CA HIS A 342 11.98 -27.41 26.98
C HIS A 342 10.91 -26.32 26.79
N PRO A 343 11.28 -25.03 26.82
CA PRO A 343 10.34 -23.90 26.66
C PRO A 343 10.08 -23.58 25.18
N TYR A 344 9.46 -24.50 24.45
CA TYR A 344 9.24 -24.34 22.99
C TYR A 344 8.44 -23.08 22.62
N ASN A 345 7.41 -22.75 23.40
CA ASN A 345 6.54 -21.60 23.11
C ASN A 345 7.33 -20.28 23.21
N TRP A 346 8.11 -20.10 24.28
CA TRP A 346 8.97 -18.95 24.46
C TRP A 346 10.06 -18.86 23.40
N ASN A 347 10.83 -19.95 23.20
CA ASN A 347 11.94 -19.97 22.25
C ASN A 347 11.47 -19.58 20.85
N CYS A 348 10.31 -20.08 20.42
CA CYS A 348 9.75 -19.74 19.13
C CYS A 348 9.38 -18.25 19.03
N ILE A 349 8.75 -17.67 20.05
CA ILE A 349 8.39 -16.25 20.05
C ILE A 349 9.63 -15.35 20.05
N VAL A 350 10.61 -15.64 20.91
CA VAL A 350 11.85 -14.86 20.96
C VAL A 350 12.59 -14.93 19.64
N GLU A 351 12.74 -16.13 19.07
CA GLU A 351 13.39 -16.31 17.77
C GLU A 351 12.66 -15.51 16.68
N LYS A 352 11.32 -15.59 16.59
CA LYS A 352 10.55 -14.91 15.53
C LYS A 352 10.56 -13.39 15.65
N CYS A 353 10.43 -12.85 16.85
CA CYS A 353 10.48 -11.41 17.05
C CYS A 353 11.90 -10.86 16.87
N THR A 354 12.93 -11.51 17.42
CA THR A 354 14.32 -11.06 17.27
C THR A 354 14.80 -11.17 15.82
N SER A 355 14.43 -12.25 15.10
CA SER A 355 14.73 -12.39 13.68
C SER A 355 14.00 -11.35 12.82
N LEU A 356 12.74 -11.03 13.11
CA LEU A 356 12.01 -9.96 12.43
C LEU A 356 12.70 -8.59 12.64
N ILE A 357 13.04 -8.26 13.88
CA ILE A 357 13.72 -7.00 14.24
C ILE A 357 15.08 -6.93 13.53
N LYS A 358 15.90 -7.98 13.62
CA LYS A 358 17.22 -8.04 12.96
C LYS A 358 17.10 -7.88 11.44
N LYS A 359 16.23 -8.65 10.78
CA LYS A 359 16.02 -8.57 9.33
C LYS A 359 15.62 -7.16 8.90
N PHE A 360 14.66 -6.55 9.62
CA PHE A 360 14.23 -5.19 9.35
C PHE A 360 15.37 -4.16 9.53
N SER A 361 16.15 -4.31 10.61
CA SER A 361 17.34 -3.50 10.87
C SER A 361 18.38 -3.63 9.76
N ASP A 362 18.68 -4.84 9.30
CA ASP A 362 19.64 -5.11 8.24
C ASP A 362 19.18 -4.53 6.90
N ASP A 363 17.90 -4.69 6.55
CA ASP A 363 17.29 -4.13 5.35
C ASP A 363 17.37 -2.59 5.35
N LEU A 364 17.08 -1.95 6.49
CA LEU A 364 17.23 -0.49 6.64
C LEU A 364 18.69 -0.05 6.54
N ASN A 365 19.60 -0.73 7.21
CA ASN A 365 21.02 -0.40 7.20
C ASN A 365 21.61 -0.53 5.78
N ALA A 366 21.20 -1.55 5.03
CA ALA A 366 21.56 -1.74 3.64
C ALA A 366 21.06 -0.60 2.73
N CYS A 367 19.97 0.09 3.09
CA CYS A 367 19.48 1.26 2.37
C CYS A 367 20.21 2.57 2.73
N ILE A 368 20.85 2.64 3.90
CA ILE A 368 21.62 3.81 4.34
C ILE A 368 23.03 3.79 3.73
N LYS A 369 23.65 2.61 3.61
CA LYS A 369 24.99 2.39 3.05
C LYS A 369 25.23 2.75 1.55
N PRO A 370 24.26 2.83 0.62
CA PRO A 370 24.55 3.06 -0.81
C PRO A 370 24.72 4.52 -1.24
N GLN A 371 24.64 5.50 -0.33
CA GLN A 371 24.70 6.94 -0.68
C GLN A 371 25.97 7.65 -0.18
N GLU A 372 27.12 6.98 -0.17
CA GLU A 372 28.38 7.69 -0.26
C GLU A 372 28.70 7.94 -1.75
N PRO A 373 28.82 9.21 -2.18
CA PRO A 373 29.43 9.50 -3.47
C PRO A 373 30.83 8.89 -3.46
N LYS A 374 31.14 8.04 -4.45
CA LYS A 374 32.51 7.63 -4.73
C LYS A 374 33.31 8.86 -5.15
N LEU A 375 33.78 9.64 -4.19
CA LEU A 375 34.95 10.49 -4.34
C LEU A 375 36.15 9.55 -4.54
N PRO A 376 36.87 9.62 -5.67
CA PRO A 376 38.08 8.82 -5.83
C PRO A 376 39.15 9.35 -4.85
N LEU A 377 39.45 8.54 -3.83
CA LEU A 377 40.61 8.70 -2.98
C LEU A 377 41.83 8.11 -3.68
N CYS A 378 42.83 8.95 -3.96
CA CYS A 378 44.25 8.59 -3.91
C CYS A 378 45.10 9.83 -4.19
N VAL A 379 45.71 10.45 -3.16
CA VAL A 379 47.14 10.84 -3.15
C VAL A 379 47.59 10.91 -1.67
N PRO A 380 48.75 10.32 -1.28
CA PRO A 380 49.34 10.56 0.04
C PRO A 380 50.18 11.85 0.06
N SER A 381 50.28 12.44 1.24
CA SER A 381 50.85 13.74 1.57
C SER A 381 52.37 13.85 1.39
N SER A 382 52.85 15.03 0.93
CA SER A 382 54.04 15.71 1.47
C SER A 382 54.20 17.16 0.95
N THR A 383 53.96 18.12 1.84
CA THR A 383 54.81 19.28 2.23
C THR A 383 55.42 20.25 1.18
N ILE A 384 54.91 21.50 1.20
CA ILE A 384 55.56 22.85 1.13
C ILE A 384 56.53 23.11 -0.07
N THR A 385 56.37 24.10 -0.96
CA THR A 385 56.58 25.56 -0.78
C THR A 385 56.20 26.32 -2.07
N ASP A 386 55.57 27.50 -1.93
CA ASP A 386 55.72 28.75 -2.70
C ASP A 386 55.58 28.92 -4.24
N ILE A 387 54.73 29.90 -4.57
CA ILE A 387 54.85 30.99 -5.59
C ILE A 387 54.55 30.72 -7.10
N SER A 388 53.42 31.33 -7.50
CA SER A 388 53.11 32.11 -8.73
C SER A 388 53.00 31.50 -10.15
N VAL A 389 51.86 31.83 -10.76
CA VAL A 389 51.67 32.42 -12.12
C VAL A 389 51.89 31.54 -13.37
N PHE A 390 50.83 31.51 -14.21
CA PHE A 390 50.75 31.33 -15.67
C PHE A 390 51.80 30.45 -16.39
N GLN A 391 51.34 29.44 -17.15
CA GLN A 391 51.10 29.51 -18.61
C GLN A 391 51.04 28.09 -19.21
N LYS A 392 50.09 27.87 -20.14
CA LYS A 392 49.89 26.62 -20.90
C LYS A 392 51.05 26.37 -21.88
N GLN A 393 51.64 25.17 -21.89
CA GLN A 393 52.21 24.58 -23.12
C GLN A 393 52.42 23.05 -23.02
N TYR A 394 52.11 22.37 -24.11
CA TYR A 394 52.05 20.92 -24.31
C TYR A 394 53.41 20.21 -24.13
N ILE A 395 53.39 18.94 -23.67
CA ILE A 395 54.56 18.04 -23.68
C ILE A 395 54.22 16.73 -24.41
N TYR A 396 55.07 16.43 -25.39
CA TYR A 396 55.12 15.24 -26.24
C TYR A 396 55.43 13.95 -25.46
N ARG A 397 54.98 12.79 -25.97
CA ARG A 397 55.44 11.47 -25.51
C ARG A 397 56.07 10.72 -26.68
N MET A 398 57.41 10.65 -26.68
CA MET A 398 58.22 9.97 -27.70
C MET A 398 58.06 8.44 -27.64
N ARG A 399 58.19 7.80 -28.80
CA ARG A 399 58.05 6.35 -29.03
C ARG A 399 59.44 5.70 -28.99
N ASN A 400 59.65 4.71 -28.12
CA ASN A 400 60.90 3.95 -28.10
C ASN A 400 61.01 3.06 -29.35
N LEU A 401 62.16 3.19 -30.04
CA LEU A 401 62.57 2.49 -31.26
C LEU A 401 63.66 1.47 -30.89
N ILE A 402 63.26 0.23 -30.63
CA ILE A 402 64.14 -0.94 -30.81
C ILE A 402 63.29 -1.99 -31.54
N LYS A 403 63.87 -2.51 -32.63
CA LYS A 403 63.27 -3.40 -33.62
C LYS A 403 64.18 -4.64 -33.63
N GLU A 404 63.64 -5.82 -33.38
CA GLU A 404 64.30 -7.08 -33.73
C GLU A 404 63.33 -7.99 -34.48
N GLU A 405 63.91 -8.80 -35.36
CA GLU A 405 63.45 -9.10 -36.71
C GLU A 405 62.55 -10.34 -36.81
N ILE A 406 61.75 -10.39 -37.89
CA ILE A 406 61.06 -11.58 -38.40
C ILE A 406 61.83 -12.03 -39.64
N PRO A 407 62.05 -13.34 -39.85
CA PRO A 407 61.63 -13.93 -41.14
C PRO A 407 60.94 -15.32 -40.98
N ILE A 408 59.71 -15.52 -41.49
CA ILE A 408 59.31 -16.03 -42.85
C ILE A 408 59.14 -17.58 -42.82
N CYS A 409 58.10 -18.26 -43.36
CA CYS A 409 57.08 -17.93 -44.36
C CYS A 409 55.87 -18.91 -44.33
N THR A 410 54.71 -18.41 -44.83
CA THR A 410 53.62 -19.04 -45.63
C THR A 410 52.93 -20.34 -45.17
N GLU A 411 51.62 -20.29 -44.85
CA GLU A 411 50.43 -20.65 -45.69
C GLU A 411 50.31 -22.18 -45.93
N HIS A 412 49.24 -22.91 -45.62
CA HIS A 412 47.79 -22.68 -45.78
C HIS A 412 46.96 -23.56 -44.80
N GLU A 413 45.79 -23.05 -44.44
CA GLU A 413 44.49 -23.72 -44.17
C GLU A 413 44.33 -24.80 -43.07
N SER A 414 43.55 -24.44 -42.04
CA SER A 414 42.13 -24.83 -42.03
C SER A 414 41.34 -24.07 -40.95
N ASP A 415 40.16 -23.62 -41.37
CA ASP A 415 39.11 -23.05 -40.56
C ASP A 415 38.60 -23.99 -39.46
N MET A 416 37.79 -23.42 -38.55
CA MET A 416 36.95 -24.05 -37.50
C MET A 416 37.45 -23.89 -36.05
N LYS A 417 37.45 -22.64 -35.54
CA LYS A 417 37.12 -22.26 -34.13
C LYS A 417 37.23 -20.73 -33.93
N LYS A 418 36.31 -19.95 -34.53
CA LYS A 418 36.24 -18.49 -34.30
C LYS A 418 34.85 -17.94 -33.96
N ASP A 419 33.83 -18.78 -33.85
CA ASP A 419 32.46 -18.30 -33.64
C ASP A 419 32.02 -18.15 -32.19
N VAL A 420 32.70 -18.76 -31.21
CA VAL A 420 32.23 -18.74 -29.80
C VAL A 420 32.72 -17.50 -29.01
N ASP A 421 33.90 -16.96 -29.31
CA ASP A 421 34.46 -15.81 -28.57
C ASP A 421 33.93 -14.46 -29.09
N SER A 422 33.62 -14.37 -30.38
CA SER A 422 33.12 -13.16 -31.05
C SER A 422 31.76 -12.72 -30.48
N GLU A 423 30.88 -13.68 -30.20
CA GLU A 423 29.52 -13.45 -29.68
C GLU A 423 29.54 -12.88 -28.25
N LEU A 424 30.48 -13.37 -27.42
CA LEU A 424 30.65 -12.95 -26.03
C LEU A 424 31.30 -11.55 -25.91
N HIS A 425 32.15 -11.17 -26.87
CA HIS A 425 32.74 -9.84 -26.98
C HIS A 425 31.75 -8.79 -27.50
N ILE A 426 30.92 -9.13 -28.50
CA ILE A 426 29.86 -8.24 -29.00
C ILE A 426 28.82 -8.00 -27.91
N GLN A 427 28.41 -9.04 -27.19
CA GLN A 427 27.48 -8.91 -26.07
C GLN A 427 28.05 -8.03 -24.94
N LYS A 428 29.32 -8.20 -24.57
CA LYS A 428 30.00 -7.36 -23.57
C LYS A 428 30.14 -5.90 -24.03
N PHE A 429 30.45 -5.66 -25.31
CA PHE A 429 30.61 -4.32 -25.88
C PHE A 429 29.27 -3.58 -26.00
N ILE A 430 28.21 -4.26 -26.45
CA ILE A 430 26.85 -3.71 -26.48
C ILE A 430 26.38 -3.39 -25.07
N LYS A 431 26.62 -4.27 -24.09
CA LYS A 431 26.24 -4.05 -22.69
C LYS A 431 26.97 -2.85 -22.07
N THR A 432 28.25 -2.64 -22.38
CA THR A 432 29.04 -1.49 -21.90
C THR A 432 28.66 -0.19 -22.60
N LYS A 433 28.41 -0.19 -23.91
CA LYS A 433 27.87 0.99 -24.61
C LYS A 433 26.48 1.34 -24.13
N TRP A 434 25.62 0.33 -23.92
CA TRP A 434 24.27 0.51 -23.38
C TRP A 434 24.30 1.05 -21.95
N SER A 435 25.19 0.55 -21.09
CA SER A 435 25.34 1.11 -19.73
C SER A 435 25.82 2.56 -19.74
N ASN A 436 26.75 2.90 -20.64
CA ASN A 436 27.26 4.27 -20.77
C ASN A 436 26.22 5.22 -21.39
N PHE A 437 25.38 4.72 -22.30
CA PHE A 437 24.24 5.46 -22.83
C PHE A 437 23.15 5.63 -21.75
N LEU A 438 22.88 4.61 -20.95
CA LEU A 438 21.89 4.66 -19.86
C LEU A 438 22.32 5.67 -18.79
N THR A 439 23.60 5.71 -18.42
CA THR A 439 24.14 6.69 -17.47
C THR A 439 24.12 8.11 -18.03
N TYR A 440 24.37 8.30 -19.33
CA TYR A 440 24.18 9.59 -20.01
C TYR A 440 22.70 10.02 -20.09
N LEU A 441 21.80 9.09 -20.37
CA LEU A 441 20.36 9.37 -20.45
C LEU A 441 19.81 9.74 -19.07
N LEU A 442 20.22 9.03 -18.02
CA LEU A 442 19.91 9.31 -16.62
C LEU A 442 20.63 10.55 -16.07
N SER A 443 21.60 11.13 -16.79
CA SER A 443 22.22 12.40 -16.39
C SER A 443 21.38 13.62 -16.77
N LYS A 444 20.31 13.45 -17.56
CA LYS A 444 19.35 14.52 -17.90
C LYS A 444 18.26 14.61 -16.82
N PRO A 445 17.96 15.80 -16.27
CA PRO A 445 17.10 15.94 -15.09
C PRO A 445 15.66 15.44 -15.29
N LEU A 446 15.08 15.63 -16.49
CA LEU A 446 13.73 15.16 -16.81
C LEU A 446 13.65 13.63 -16.94
N ILE A 447 14.67 13.03 -17.54
CA ILE A 447 14.75 11.57 -17.73
C ILE A 447 15.10 10.90 -16.40
N ALA A 448 16.00 11.49 -15.60
CA ALA A 448 16.30 11.07 -14.23
C ALA A 448 15.06 11.13 -13.34
N TYR A 449 14.19 12.13 -13.50
CA TYR A 449 12.95 12.22 -12.73
C TYR A 449 11.97 11.08 -13.05
N ILE A 450 11.85 10.70 -14.32
CA ILE A 450 10.90 9.67 -14.78
C ILE A 450 11.47 8.26 -14.57
N PHE A 451 12.73 8.03 -14.93
CA PHE A 451 13.38 6.71 -14.97
C PHE A 451 14.35 6.45 -13.82
N GLY A 452 14.80 7.49 -13.12
CA GLY A 452 15.67 7.36 -11.95
C GLY A 452 14.96 6.71 -10.77
N GLU A 453 15.77 6.20 -9.83
CA GLU A 453 15.25 5.60 -8.61
C GLU A 453 14.58 6.68 -7.74
N ILE A 454 13.39 6.39 -7.20
CA ILE A 454 12.71 7.31 -6.28
C ILE A 454 13.57 7.42 -5.01
N GLU A 455 14.14 8.59 -4.76
CA GLU A 455 14.89 8.92 -3.54
C GLU A 455 14.08 8.51 -2.30
N GLY A 456 14.66 7.69 -1.42
CA GLY A 456 13.99 7.20 -0.20
C GLY A 456 12.90 6.14 -0.42
N GLY A 457 12.58 5.76 -1.65
CA GLY A 457 11.51 4.82 -1.96
C GLY A 457 11.71 3.43 -1.34
N LYS A 458 12.94 2.92 -1.30
CA LYS A 458 13.28 1.64 -0.62
C LYS A 458 13.02 1.72 0.89
N VAL A 459 13.41 2.83 1.51
CA VAL A 459 13.22 3.05 2.95
C VAL A 459 11.73 3.14 3.26
N CYS A 460 10.96 3.89 2.47
CA CYS A 460 9.51 3.94 2.58
C CYS A 460 8.87 2.55 2.45
N HIS A 461 9.39 1.72 1.52
CA HIS A 461 8.91 0.35 1.34
C HIS A 461 9.16 -0.53 2.56
N ILE A 462 10.36 -0.48 3.14
CA ILE A 462 10.70 -1.22 4.35
C ILE A 462 9.87 -0.75 5.53
N LEU A 463 9.69 0.57 5.69
CA LEU A 463 8.87 1.15 6.77
C LEU A 463 7.40 0.71 6.72
N TYR A 464 6.88 0.23 5.59
CA TYR A 464 5.53 -0.35 5.56
C TYR A 464 5.39 -1.57 6.47
N ASN A 465 6.44 -2.37 6.63
CA ASN A 465 6.48 -3.49 7.57
C ASN A 465 6.86 -3.05 8.99
N GLY A 466 6.97 -1.74 9.26
CA GLY A 466 7.36 -1.23 10.57
C GLY A 466 6.35 -1.54 11.67
N GLN A 467 5.06 -1.73 11.34
CA GLN A 467 4.01 -1.98 12.33
C GLN A 467 4.20 -3.32 13.07
N THR A 468 4.59 -4.39 12.36
CA THR A 468 4.89 -5.68 13.01
C THR A 468 6.12 -5.59 13.91
N VAL A 469 7.11 -4.79 13.51
CA VAL A 469 8.32 -4.54 14.32
C VAL A 469 7.99 -3.78 15.59
N ILE A 470 7.11 -2.78 15.52
CA ILE A 470 6.59 -2.06 16.71
C ILE A 470 5.97 -3.06 17.70
N TRP A 471 5.06 -3.91 17.22
CA TRP A 471 4.41 -4.90 18.09
C TRP A 471 5.36 -5.95 18.61
N ALA A 472 6.32 -6.42 17.80
CA ALA A 472 7.33 -7.38 18.23
C ALA A 472 8.22 -6.82 19.36
N ALA A 473 8.71 -5.57 19.21
CA ALA A 473 9.52 -4.89 20.22
C ALA A 473 8.72 -4.64 21.50
N ASP A 474 7.49 -4.15 21.37
CA ASP A 474 6.61 -3.88 22.50
C ASP A 474 6.20 -5.15 23.24
N ALA A 475 5.95 -6.24 22.52
CA ALA A 475 5.57 -7.52 23.11
C ALA A 475 6.75 -8.16 23.85
N ILE A 476 7.93 -8.28 23.20
CA ILE A 476 9.10 -8.90 23.83
C ILE A 476 9.55 -8.12 25.06
N SER A 477 9.60 -6.78 25.00
CA SER A 477 10.00 -5.99 26.16
C SER A 477 8.99 -6.10 27.30
N SER A 478 7.69 -6.15 27.00
CA SER A 478 6.66 -6.40 28.03
C SER A 478 6.79 -7.78 28.65
N LEU A 479 6.98 -8.82 27.82
CA LEU A 479 7.10 -10.20 28.30
C LEU A 479 8.38 -10.42 29.12
N ALA A 480 9.50 -9.83 28.71
CA ALA A 480 10.77 -9.89 29.45
C ALA A 480 10.67 -9.20 30.82
N VAL A 481 9.87 -8.14 30.96
CA VAL A 481 9.64 -7.54 32.28
C VAL A 481 8.68 -8.37 33.12
N LEU A 482 7.60 -8.87 32.52
CA LEU A 482 6.64 -9.71 33.24
C LEU A 482 7.23 -11.03 33.73
N SER A 483 8.28 -11.54 33.07
CA SER A 483 8.98 -12.74 33.52
C SER A 483 9.68 -12.58 34.88
N LEU A 484 9.89 -11.37 35.40
CA LEU A 484 10.35 -11.20 36.79
C LEU A 484 9.33 -11.72 37.81
N THR A 485 8.05 -11.71 37.46
CA THR A 485 6.95 -12.07 38.37
C THR A 485 6.19 -13.33 37.96
N GLU A 486 6.12 -13.62 36.65
CA GLU A 486 5.25 -14.67 36.09
C GLU A 486 6.01 -15.90 35.57
N ASP A 487 7.34 -15.80 35.36
CA ASP A 487 8.16 -16.91 34.84
C ASP A 487 8.83 -17.68 35.97
N SER A 488 8.21 -18.79 36.38
CA SER A 488 8.72 -19.65 37.46
C SER A 488 10.02 -20.39 37.11
N TYR A 489 10.36 -20.49 35.83
CA TYR A 489 11.50 -21.27 35.35
C TYR A 489 12.69 -20.40 34.90
N GLY A 490 12.54 -19.07 34.90
CA GLY A 490 13.60 -18.13 34.48
C GLY A 490 13.96 -18.26 33.00
N ILE A 491 13.06 -18.80 32.17
CA ILE A 491 13.24 -19.04 30.74
C ILE A 491 13.56 -17.73 30.01
N ALA A 492 12.78 -16.68 30.25
CA ALA A 492 12.88 -15.43 29.51
C ALA A 492 14.11 -14.60 29.88
N GLN A 493 14.57 -14.74 31.13
CA GLN A 493 15.72 -14.01 31.65
C GLN A 493 17.01 -14.44 30.97
N LYS A 494 17.11 -15.71 30.54
CA LYS A 494 18.25 -16.24 29.76
C LYS A 494 18.46 -15.49 28.44
N ASP A 495 17.39 -15.10 27.76
CA ASP A 495 17.46 -14.45 26.44
C ASP A 495 17.52 -12.92 26.53
N LEU A 496 17.63 -12.36 27.74
CA LEU A 496 17.55 -10.91 27.95
C LEU A 496 18.68 -10.15 27.24
N SER A 497 19.91 -10.67 27.28
CA SER A 497 21.06 -10.08 26.58
C SER A 497 20.83 -10.01 25.07
N LEU A 498 20.27 -11.07 24.48
CA LEU A 498 19.90 -11.10 23.06
C LEU A 498 18.84 -10.05 22.75
N ILE A 499 17.80 -9.95 23.58
CA ILE A 499 16.70 -8.99 23.42
C ILE A 499 17.24 -7.55 23.46
N ILE A 500 18.05 -7.20 24.47
CA ILE A 500 18.62 -5.86 24.62
C ILE A 500 19.46 -5.49 23.39
N ASN A 501 20.38 -6.37 22.98
CA ASN A 501 21.25 -6.13 21.82
C ASN A 501 20.46 -5.89 20.52
N THR A 502 19.37 -6.64 20.32
CA THR A 502 18.52 -6.45 19.12
C THR A 502 17.77 -5.13 19.12
N LEU A 503 17.20 -4.72 20.25
CA LEU A 503 16.49 -3.45 20.39
C LEU A 503 17.45 -2.24 20.27
N LEU A 504 18.65 -2.36 20.83
CA LEU A 504 19.71 -1.36 20.74
C LEU A 504 20.15 -1.16 19.28
N THR A 505 20.40 -2.25 18.56
CA THR A 505 20.76 -2.23 17.14
C THR A 505 19.67 -1.56 16.30
N LEU A 506 18.40 -1.89 16.55
CA LEU A 506 17.26 -1.23 15.91
C LEU A 506 17.25 0.28 16.17
N LYS A 507 17.41 0.70 17.43
CA LYS A 507 17.46 2.12 17.82
C LYS A 507 18.57 2.87 17.07
N GLN A 508 19.80 2.34 17.09
CA GLN A 508 20.94 2.96 16.41
C GLN A 508 20.70 3.17 14.91
N ILE A 509 20.10 2.19 14.22
CA ILE A 509 19.82 2.27 12.78
C ILE A 509 18.74 3.31 12.50
N LEU A 510 17.71 3.40 13.33
CA LEU A 510 16.66 4.41 13.19
C LEU A 510 17.17 5.83 13.45
N ASP A 511 18.08 6.01 14.41
CA ASP A 511 18.72 7.29 14.68
C ASP A 511 19.68 7.70 13.54
N LYS A 512 20.40 6.74 12.95
CA LYS A 512 21.18 6.96 11.72
C LYS A 512 20.28 7.43 10.58
N LEU A 513 19.14 6.77 10.37
CA LEU A 513 18.19 7.13 9.31
C LEU A 513 17.62 8.55 9.47
N GLN A 514 17.36 8.99 10.71
CA GLN A 514 16.90 10.35 10.98
C GLN A 514 17.93 11.39 10.51
N ARG A 515 19.23 11.14 10.78
CA ARG A 515 20.31 12.06 10.42
C ARG A 515 20.49 12.21 8.91
N THR A 516 20.17 11.18 8.13
CA THR A 516 20.34 11.19 6.66
C THR A 516 19.29 12.06 5.92
N ASN A 517 18.31 12.67 6.60
CA ASN A 517 17.31 13.56 5.98
C ASN A 517 16.53 12.97 4.77
N LEU A 518 16.52 11.65 4.58
CA LEU A 518 15.83 11.00 3.45
C LEU A 518 14.30 11.19 3.47
N MET A 519 13.73 11.61 4.61
CA MET A 519 12.30 11.71 4.86
C MET A 519 11.74 13.15 4.85
N THR A 520 12.58 14.18 4.70
CA THR A 520 12.17 15.59 4.82
C THR A 520 11.57 16.17 3.53
N LYS A 521 11.67 15.49 2.38
CA LYS A 521 11.13 15.96 1.10
C LYS A 521 9.67 15.53 0.92
N LYS A 522 8.73 16.49 0.88
CA LYS A 522 7.28 16.28 0.68
C LYS A 522 7.01 15.56 -0.65
N GLN A 523 6.44 14.36 -0.61
CA GLN A 523 5.72 13.71 -1.70
C GLN A 523 4.38 13.12 -1.18
N ASN A 524 3.30 13.90 -1.31
CA ASN A 524 1.90 13.45 -1.23
C ASN A 524 1.41 12.86 0.11
N GLY A 525 0.12 12.48 0.17
CA GLY A 525 -0.60 12.08 1.38
C GLY A 525 -0.10 10.79 2.06
N ASP A 526 0.51 9.87 1.30
CA ASP A 526 1.09 8.62 1.82
C ASP A 526 2.30 8.87 2.74
N ASP A 527 2.99 10.01 2.60
CA ASP A 527 4.08 10.42 3.49
C ASP A 527 3.64 10.58 4.94
N LYS A 528 2.39 11.01 5.20
CA LYS A 528 1.95 11.28 6.57
C LYS A 528 1.92 9.98 7.39
N PHE A 529 1.44 8.90 6.78
CA PHE A 529 1.38 7.60 7.44
C PHE A 529 2.78 7.01 7.64
N ILE A 530 3.64 7.05 6.62
CA ILE A 530 5.01 6.53 6.72
C ILE A 530 5.80 7.29 7.78
N LYS A 531 5.66 8.62 7.82
CA LYS A 531 6.23 9.45 8.88
C LYS A 531 5.68 9.04 10.24
N GLN A 532 4.37 8.84 10.37
CA GLN A 532 3.78 8.40 11.63
C GLN A 532 4.37 7.05 12.08
N ILE A 533 4.44 6.04 11.21
CA ILE A 533 5.05 4.74 11.52
C ILE A 533 6.52 4.90 11.92
N PHE A 534 7.29 5.72 11.22
CA PHE A 534 8.69 5.96 11.58
C PHE A 534 8.84 6.56 12.99
N HIS A 535 8.05 7.59 13.33
CA HIS A 535 8.06 8.17 14.67
C HIS A 535 7.59 7.17 15.73
N SER A 536 6.52 6.41 15.44
CA SER A 536 6.01 5.36 16.32
C SER A 536 7.03 4.25 16.56
N LEU A 537 7.79 3.85 15.54
CA LEU A 537 8.82 2.83 15.63
C LEU A 537 9.99 3.27 16.51
N ARG A 538 10.44 4.51 16.37
CA ARG A 538 11.47 5.09 17.24
C ARG A 538 11.00 5.18 18.69
N ALA A 539 9.78 5.67 18.90
CA ALA A 539 9.19 5.73 20.23
C ALA A 539 9.04 4.33 20.84
N ALA A 540 8.65 3.31 20.06
CA ALA A 540 8.52 1.93 20.52
C ALA A 540 9.86 1.31 20.90
N ALA A 541 10.91 1.49 20.09
CA ALA A 541 12.25 1.01 20.40
C ALA A 541 12.80 1.62 21.70
N LYS A 542 12.70 2.96 21.84
CA LYS A 542 13.13 3.66 23.06
C LYS A 542 12.33 3.21 24.29
N ARG A 543 11.00 3.17 24.18
CA ARG A 543 10.10 2.74 25.26
C ARG A 543 10.34 1.28 25.68
N SER A 544 10.63 0.40 24.71
CA SER A 544 10.96 -1.01 24.97
C SER A 544 12.27 -1.14 25.77
N LEU A 545 13.29 -0.37 25.40
CA LEU A 545 14.57 -0.32 26.14
C LEU A 545 14.40 0.26 27.54
N TYR A 546 13.74 1.42 27.68
CA TYR A 546 13.45 2.01 28.99
C TYR A 546 12.71 1.03 29.90
N ARG A 547 11.67 0.37 29.38
CA ARG A 547 10.89 -0.62 30.15
C ARG A 547 11.77 -1.73 30.73
N ILE A 548 12.70 -2.27 29.94
CA ILE A 548 13.62 -3.32 30.39
C ILE A 548 14.61 -2.73 31.40
N VAL A 549 15.29 -1.64 31.06
CA VAL A 549 16.35 -1.03 31.88
C VAL A 549 15.84 -0.61 33.26
N THR A 550 14.65 -0.01 33.35
CA THR A 550 14.08 0.41 34.63
C THR A 550 13.62 -0.76 35.49
N SER A 551 13.18 -1.87 34.88
CA SER A 551 12.70 -3.05 35.63
C SER A 551 13.84 -3.95 36.09
N PHE A 552 14.93 -3.99 35.32
CA PHE A 552 16.11 -4.81 35.60
C PHE A 552 17.27 -4.02 36.21
N GLU A 553 17.08 -2.75 36.59
CA GLU A 553 18.13 -1.84 37.06
C GLU A 553 19.10 -2.48 38.07
N ILE A 554 18.56 -3.19 39.06
CA ILE A 554 19.31 -3.84 40.14
C ILE A 554 20.14 -5.04 39.63
N TYR A 555 19.68 -5.68 38.55
CA TYR A 555 20.25 -6.91 37.98
C TYR A 555 21.15 -6.65 36.75
N ILE A 556 21.27 -5.40 36.28
CA ILE A 556 22.04 -5.08 35.07
C ILE A 556 23.52 -5.51 35.19
N GLY A 557 24.09 -5.44 36.39
CA GLY A 557 25.47 -5.88 36.64
C GLY A 557 25.67 -7.40 36.53
N ASP A 558 24.59 -8.18 36.72
CA ASP A 558 24.61 -9.64 36.65
C ASP A 558 24.33 -10.16 35.24
N LEU A 559 23.90 -9.28 34.32
CA LEU A 559 23.72 -9.61 32.91
C LEU A 559 25.08 -9.61 32.24
N GLU A 560 25.47 -10.73 31.63
CA GLU A 560 26.68 -10.88 30.80
C GLU A 560 26.58 -10.05 29.50
N LEU A 561 26.46 -8.73 29.62
CA LEU A 561 26.37 -7.78 28.52
C LEU A 561 27.77 -7.31 28.13
N GLU A 562 27.97 -7.08 26.83
CA GLU A 562 29.20 -6.49 26.31
C GLU A 562 29.39 -5.07 26.87
N THR A 563 30.62 -4.67 27.19
CA THR A 563 30.92 -3.37 27.81
C THR A 563 30.40 -2.18 27.00
N THR A 564 30.46 -2.27 25.67
CA THR A 564 29.90 -1.27 24.74
C THR A 564 28.38 -1.14 24.84
N THR A 565 27.69 -2.22 25.17
CA THR A 565 26.23 -2.24 25.35
C THR A 565 25.87 -1.62 26.70
N ILE A 566 26.64 -1.90 27.75
CA ILE A 566 26.47 -1.31 29.08
C ILE A 566 26.63 0.22 29.02
N GLU A 567 27.64 0.72 28.31
CA GLU A 567 27.84 2.16 28.08
C GLU A 567 26.64 2.83 27.41
N GLN A 568 26.02 2.16 26.44
CA GLN A 568 24.82 2.68 25.79
C GLN A 568 23.57 2.56 26.65
N LEU A 569 23.50 1.59 27.57
CA LEU A 569 22.42 1.45 28.54
C LEU A 569 22.53 2.51 29.65
N HIS A 570 23.73 2.99 29.98
CA HIS A 570 23.91 4.04 30.97
C HIS A 570 23.19 5.35 30.61
N SER A 571 23.05 5.68 29.32
CA SER A 571 22.26 6.87 28.92
C SER A 571 20.76 6.69 29.18
N PHE A 572 20.25 5.45 29.09
CA PHE A 572 18.88 5.10 29.46
C PHE A 572 18.68 5.09 30.99
N LEU A 573 19.64 4.56 31.76
CA LEU A 573 19.62 4.62 33.23
C LEU A 573 19.61 6.06 33.75
N ALA A 574 20.34 6.95 33.06
CA ALA A 574 20.39 8.37 33.39
C ALA A 574 19.21 9.20 32.83
N TYR A 575 18.23 8.57 32.18
CA TYR A 575 17.08 9.23 31.52
C TYR A 575 17.46 10.34 30.53
N ARG A 576 18.55 10.16 29.78
CA ARG A 576 19.08 11.17 28.83
C ARG A 576 18.65 10.96 27.37
N GLU A 577 17.86 9.92 27.10
CA GLU A 577 17.52 9.43 25.75
C GLU A 577 16.07 9.62 25.32
#